data_AF-A0A962DNJ5-F1
#
_entry.id   AF-A0A962DNJ5-F1
#
_cell.length_a   1.000
_cell.length_b   1.000
_cell.length_c   1.000
_cell.angle_alpha   90.00
_cell.angle_beta   90.00
_cell.angle_gamma   90.00
#
_symmetry.space_group_name_H-M   'P 1'
#
loop_
_entity.id
_entity.type
_entity.pdbx_description
1 polymer ?
#
loop_
_entity_poly.entity_id
_entity_poly.type
_entity_poly.pdbx_seq_one_letter_code
_entity_poly.pdbx_strand_id
1 'polypeptide(L)'
;MKTDAFSCLLTTLSLLLTPPCWNQSAFAATPAEQQWTAAEQQLRLSPKQRESGLKEITRNCVPTPIPTTPSGPSWTFDVQTSAAARLRGTAWRVPCGGNDAQLILTLQPVQGTPFVCGTEMEIMIGAARTDDLFLDTDPNDGQGTSFCSNLPSTASFVIHEFDSTFAFDDDAAFTLVYESDVGPDASIAIPAFDPALYAGSGGNAVIAGKLSGSYYSAARNGEGILVEIGSVGARRVLFLSWYTYFQGQQRWIVGSADLTAGATSITVPLVVTTGGQFGSAFDPNQVVVNPWGSAVVQFPSCAQMRFQWSATSGESGSYDYARGMDSLDGIACP
;
A
#
# COMPACT_ATOMS: atom_id res chain seq x y z
N MET A 1 -9.24 -74.46 -17.77
CA MET A 1 -9.20 -75.80 -18.39
C MET A 1 -10.59 -76.07 -18.98
N LYS A 2 -10.68 -76.15 -20.32
CA LYS A 2 -11.80 -76.68 -21.15
C LYS A 2 -13.14 -75.92 -21.10
N THR A 3 -13.48 -75.12 -22.13
CA THR A 3 -14.10 -75.45 -23.46
C THR A 3 -15.61 -75.70 -23.41
N ASP A 4 -16.33 -74.73 -23.98
CA ASP A 4 -17.40 -74.78 -25.00
C ASP A 4 -18.52 -75.83 -24.93
N ALA A 5 -19.77 -75.35 -25.08
CA ALA A 5 -20.63 -75.74 -26.22
C ALA A 5 -21.91 -74.87 -26.31
N PHE A 6 -22.09 -74.27 -27.48
CA PHE A 6 -23.32 -73.68 -27.99
C PHE A 6 -24.41 -74.75 -28.24
N SER A 7 -25.68 -74.39 -28.05
CA SER A 7 -26.75 -74.90 -28.92
C SER A 7 -27.87 -73.87 -29.04
N CYS A 8 -28.15 -73.48 -30.27
CA CYS A 8 -29.15 -72.50 -30.67
C CYS A 8 -30.32 -73.27 -31.31
N LEU A 9 -31.52 -73.15 -30.74
CA LEU A 9 -32.76 -73.65 -31.31
C LEU A 9 -33.63 -72.43 -31.67
N LEU A 10 -33.85 -72.23 -32.98
CA LEU A 10 -34.76 -71.22 -33.50
C LEU A 10 -36.21 -71.64 -33.25
N THR A 11 -37.03 -70.77 -32.67
CA THR A 11 -38.46 -70.71 -32.98
C THR A 11 -39.04 -69.32 -32.72
N THR A 12 -39.32 -68.63 -33.83
CA THR A 12 -40.45 -67.72 -34.09
C THR A 12 -40.87 -66.65 -33.07
N LEU A 13 -40.45 -65.42 -33.38
CA LEU A 13 -41.27 -64.22 -33.57
C LEU A 13 -42.14 -63.72 -32.39
N SER A 14 -41.57 -62.83 -31.58
CA SER A 14 -42.29 -61.71 -30.97
C SER A 14 -41.34 -60.51 -30.86
N LEU A 15 -41.64 -59.47 -31.62
CA LEU A 15 -40.88 -58.23 -31.70
C LEU A 15 -41.16 -57.39 -30.43
N LEU A 16 -40.36 -57.59 -29.39
CA LEU A 16 -40.21 -56.64 -28.29
C LEU A 16 -38.72 -56.28 -28.26
N LEU A 17 -38.39 -55.06 -28.71
CA LEU A 17 -37.05 -54.50 -28.51
C LEU A 17 -36.88 -54.26 -27.01
N THR A 18 -36.32 -55.24 -26.30
CA THR A 18 -35.58 -54.97 -25.06
C THR A 18 -34.23 -54.35 -25.48
N PRO A 19 -33.89 -53.14 -25.04
CA PRO A 19 -32.53 -52.63 -25.26
C PRO A 19 -31.54 -53.55 -24.55
N PRO A 20 -30.33 -53.77 -25.10
CA PRO A 20 -29.29 -54.50 -24.39
C PRO A 20 -28.97 -53.75 -23.09
N CYS A 21 -28.73 -54.47 -22.00
CA CYS A 21 -28.03 -53.92 -20.86
C CYS A 21 -26.63 -53.51 -21.32
N TRP A 22 -26.47 -52.27 -21.77
CA TRP A 22 -25.16 -51.64 -21.87
C TRP A 22 -24.69 -51.39 -20.45
N ASN A 23 -23.61 -52.07 -20.08
CA ASN A 23 -22.79 -51.70 -18.93
C ASN A 23 -22.45 -50.21 -19.10
N GLN A 24 -23.08 -49.34 -18.32
CA GLN A 24 -22.63 -47.95 -18.19
C GLN A 24 -21.37 -47.98 -17.32
N SER A 25 -20.25 -48.35 -17.93
CA SER A 25 -18.97 -47.84 -17.46
C SER A 25 -19.04 -46.33 -17.71
N ALA A 26 -19.39 -45.57 -16.68
CA ALA A 26 -19.21 -44.13 -16.70
C ALA A 26 -17.73 -43.88 -16.98
N PHE A 27 -17.38 -43.51 -18.21
CA PHE A 27 -16.07 -42.97 -18.50
C PHE A 27 -15.99 -41.67 -17.71
N ALA A 28 -15.29 -41.72 -16.58
CA ALA A 28 -14.91 -40.51 -15.88
C ALA A 28 -14.16 -39.63 -16.88
N ALA A 29 -14.65 -38.40 -17.07
CA ALA A 29 -13.98 -37.42 -17.92
C ALA A 29 -12.51 -37.35 -17.51
N THR A 30 -11.61 -37.35 -18.49
CA THR A 30 -10.18 -37.22 -18.18
C THR A 30 -9.92 -35.89 -17.46
N PRO A 31 -8.86 -35.77 -16.63
CA PRO A 31 -8.52 -34.50 -15.98
C PRO A 31 -8.37 -33.35 -17.00
N ALA A 32 -7.92 -33.66 -18.21
CA ALA A 32 -7.81 -32.72 -19.32
C ALA A 32 -9.18 -32.28 -19.89
N GLU A 33 -10.17 -33.17 -19.97
CA GLU A 33 -11.55 -32.82 -20.35
C GLU A 33 -12.25 -32.00 -19.27
N GLN A 34 -12.01 -32.29 -17.99
CA GLN A 34 -12.53 -31.48 -16.89
C GLN A 34 -11.93 -30.07 -16.91
N GLN A 35 -10.62 -29.96 -17.16
CA GLN A 35 -9.94 -28.68 -17.35
C GLN A 35 -10.44 -27.92 -18.58
N TRP A 36 -10.68 -28.60 -19.70
CA TRP A 36 -11.21 -27.98 -20.92
C TRP A 36 -12.66 -27.50 -20.74
N THR A 37 -13.49 -28.27 -20.05
CA THR A 37 -14.89 -27.91 -19.79
C THR A 37 -14.99 -26.75 -18.80
N ALA A 38 -14.11 -26.71 -17.78
CA ALA A 38 -13.99 -25.58 -16.86
C ALA A 38 -13.48 -24.31 -17.59
N ALA A 39 -12.49 -24.45 -18.48
CA ALA A 39 -12.00 -23.36 -19.31
C ALA A 39 -13.05 -22.85 -20.31
N GLU A 40 -13.85 -23.75 -20.91
CA GLU A 40 -14.99 -23.37 -21.76
C GLU A 40 -16.12 -22.72 -20.96
N GLN A 41 -16.37 -23.12 -19.71
CA GLN A 41 -17.29 -22.42 -18.80
C GLN A 41 -16.79 -21.01 -18.47
N GLN A 42 -15.49 -20.84 -18.21
CA GLN A 42 -14.88 -19.52 -18.00
C GLN A 42 -14.96 -18.64 -19.25
N LEU A 43 -14.77 -19.20 -20.44
CA LEU A 43 -14.91 -18.50 -21.73
C LEU A 43 -16.38 -18.17 -22.11
N ARG A 44 -17.35 -18.92 -21.57
CA ARG A 44 -18.80 -18.68 -21.78
C ARG A 44 -19.42 -17.74 -20.76
N LEU A 45 -18.67 -17.28 -19.76
CA LEU A 45 -19.00 -16.05 -19.04
C LEU A 45 -18.90 -14.92 -20.05
N SER A 46 -19.99 -14.70 -20.78
CA SER A 46 -20.19 -13.47 -21.56
C SER A 46 -19.88 -12.30 -20.62
N PRO A 47 -19.17 -11.25 -21.04
CA PRO A 47 -18.98 -10.05 -20.25
C PRO A 47 -20.36 -9.42 -20.03
N LYS A 48 -21.05 -9.90 -19.00
CA LYS A 48 -22.26 -9.32 -18.50
C LYS A 48 -21.83 -7.93 -18.05
N GLN A 49 -22.47 -6.94 -18.66
CA GLN A 49 -22.16 -5.53 -18.57
C GLN A 49 -21.54 -5.21 -17.22
N ARG A 50 -20.25 -4.82 -17.22
CA ARG A 50 -19.61 -4.18 -16.07
C ARG A 50 -20.61 -3.18 -15.55
N GLU A 51 -21.17 -3.44 -14.37
CA GLU A 51 -21.82 -2.37 -13.65
C GLU A 51 -20.72 -1.35 -13.41
N SER A 52 -20.84 -0.22 -14.08
CA SER A 52 -20.16 1.00 -13.70
C SER A 52 -20.59 1.28 -12.25
N GLY A 53 -19.81 0.83 -11.27
CA GLY A 53 -20.22 0.95 -9.87
C GLY A 53 -19.56 0.02 -8.86
N LEU A 54 -18.79 -1.01 -9.23
CA LEU A 54 -17.95 -1.70 -8.25
C LEU A 54 -16.78 -0.77 -7.91
N LYS A 55 -16.84 -0.18 -6.71
CA LYS A 55 -15.91 0.83 -6.22
C LYS A 55 -14.51 0.27 -5.91
N GLU A 56 -14.44 -1.05 -5.78
CA GLU A 56 -13.26 -1.84 -5.46
C GLU A 56 -12.00 -1.56 -6.31
N ILE A 57 -12.13 -1.36 -7.62
CA ILE A 57 -10.98 -1.09 -8.50
C ILE A 57 -11.18 0.24 -9.22
N THR A 58 -10.39 1.22 -8.81
CA THR A 58 -10.32 2.50 -9.49
C THR A 58 -9.29 2.46 -10.61
N ARG A 59 -9.78 2.20 -11.82
CA ARG A 59 -8.95 2.12 -13.03
C ARG A 59 -8.13 3.40 -13.25
N ASN A 60 -6.84 3.21 -13.59
CA ASN A 60 -5.84 4.27 -13.82
C ASN A 60 -5.49 5.13 -12.60
N CYS A 61 -5.93 4.73 -11.39
CA CYS A 61 -5.53 5.42 -10.16
C CYS A 61 -4.10 5.09 -9.74
N VAL A 62 -3.69 3.83 -9.93
CA VAL A 62 -2.41 3.30 -9.48
C VAL A 62 -1.52 3.03 -10.68
N PRO A 63 -0.25 3.49 -10.70
CA PRO A 63 0.65 3.18 -11.80
C PRO A 63 1.05 1.70 -11.78
N THR A 64 1.35 1.16 -12.97
CA THR A 64 1.94 -0.19 -13.13
C THR A 64 3.43 -0.02 -13.50
N PRO A 65 4.39 -0.60 -12.76
CA PRO A 65 4.22 -1.48 -11.60
C PRO A 65 3.73 -0.73 -10.34
N ILE A 66 2.92 -1.41 -9.53
CA ILE A 66 2.34 -0.88 -8.30
C ILE A 66 3.47 -0.49 -7.33
N PRO A 67 3.47 0.72 -6.73
CA PRO A 67 4.48 1.13 -5.76
C PRO A 67 4.53 0.19 -4.56
N THR A 68 5.71 -0.03 -3.99
CA THR A 68 5.90 -0.85 -2.77
C THR A 68 6.03 -0.03 -1.50
N THR A 69 5.98 1.29 -1.61
CA THR A 69 6.10 2.21 -0.47
C THR A 69 4.74 2.87 -0.21
N PRO A 70 4.17 2.73 0.99
CA PRO A 70 2.91 3.37 1.34
C PRO A 70 2.93 4.89 1.21
N SER A 71 1.85 5.46 0.65
CA SER A 71 1.57 6.90 0.67
C SER A 71 0.39 7.19 1.60
N GLY A 72 0.67 7.55 2.85
CA GLY A 72 -0.37 7.84 3.87
C GLY A 72 -0.47 6.76 4.95
N PRO A 73 -1.65 6.60 5.59
CA PRO A 73 -1.88 5.55 6.58
C PRO A 73 -1.52 4.18 6.03
N SER A 74 -0.91 3.34 6.87
CA SER A 74 -0.69 1.93 6.57
C SER A 74 -0.92 1.05 7.79
N TRP A 75 -1.31 -0.20 7.54
CA TRP A 75 -1.64 -1.20 8.56
C TRP A 75 -0.90 -2.49 8.24
N THR A 76 -0.17 -3.00 9.23
CA THR A 76 0.78 -4.09 9.02
C THR A 76 0.43 -5.33 9.80
N PHE A 77 0.73 -6.49 9.22
CA PHE A 77 0.72 -7.77 9.90
C PHE A 77 2.01 -8.54 9.61
N ASP A 78 2.37 -9.43 10.54
CA ASP A 78 3.43 -10.41 10.34
C ASP A 78 2.82 -11.81 10.47
N VAL A 79 3.10 -12.68 9.51
CA VAL A 79 2.59 -14.05 9.48
C VAL A 79 3.69 -15.03 9.13
N GLN A 80 3.57 -16.25 9.66
CA GLN A 80 4.43 -17.36 9.27
C GLN A 80 3.68 -18.17 8.21
N THR A 81 4.21 -18.25 6.99
CA THR A 81 3.55 -18.94 5.88
C THR A 81 4.03 -20.38 5.72
N SER A 82 5.20 -20.71 6.29
CA SER A 82 5.68 -22.09 6.42
C SER A 82 6.68 -22.19 7.58
N ALA A 83 7.15 -23.40 7.89
CA ALA A 83 8.19 -23.60 8.90
C ALA A 83 9.48 -22.77 8.65
N ALA A 84 9.75 -22.39 7.40
CA ALA A 84 10.97 -21.68 6.99
C ALA A 84 10.72 -20.28 6.38
N ALA A 85 9.46 -19.83 6.30
CA ALA A 85 9.11 -18.57 5.65
C ALA A 85 8.22 -17.67 6.50
N ARG A 86 8.51 -16.37 6.48
CA ARG A 86 7.74 -15.32 7.14
C ARG A 86 7.45 -14.19 6.17
N LEU A 87 6.24 -13.68 6.25
CA LEU A 87 5.74 -12.61 5.40
C LEU A 87 5.28 -11.45 6.28
N ARG A 88 5.58 -10.23 5.83
CA ARG A 88 4.97 -9.01 6.35
C ARG A 88 4.05 -8.44 5.30
N GLY A 89 2.77 -8.31 5.62
CA GLY A 89 1.81 -7.58 4.80
C GLY A 89 1.64 -6.16 5.30
N THR A 90 1.50 -5.22 4.37
CA THR A 90 1.23 -3.80 4.63
C THR A 90 0.09 -3.36 3.73
N ALA A 91 -1.09 -3.13 4.30
CA ALA A 91 -2.22 -2.53 3.60
C ALA A 91 -2.12 -1.01 3.67
N TRP A 92 -2.42 -0.31 2.58
CA TRP A 92 -2.45 1.15 2.49
C TRP A 92 -3.33 1.55 1.29
N ARG A 93 -3.59 2.85 1.09
CA ARG A 93 -4.40 3.32 -0.04
C ARG A 93 -3.70 4.38 -0.89
N VAL A 94 -4.03 4.41 -2.17
CA VAL A 94 -3.69 5.50 -3.10
C VAL A 94 -4.97 6.28 -3.39
N PRO A 95 -5.05 7.59 -3.09
CA PRO A 95 -6.25 8.36 -3.39
C PRO A 95 -6.44 8.53 -4.90
N CYS A 96 -7.66 8.33 -5.37
CA CYS A 96 -8.02 8.39 -6.78
C CYS A 96 -8.83 9.64 -7.15
N GLY A 97 -9.29 10.39 -6.14
CA GLY A 97 -9.96 11.68 -6.27
C GLY A 97 -11.29 11.71 -5.52
N GLY A 98 -11.66 12.87 -4.97
CA GLY A 98 -12.88 12.96 -4.14
C GLY A 98 -12.77 12.10 -2.87
N ASN A 99 -13.78 11.26 -2.63
CA ASN A 99 -13.83 10.29 -1.52
C ASN A 99 -13.54 8.86 -2.01
N ASP A 100 -12.62 8.74 -2.96
CA ASP A 100 -12.27 7.50 -3.65
C ASP A 100 -10.78 7.21 -3.51
N ALA A 101 -10.42 5.98 -3.20
CA ALA A 101 -9.05 5.50 -3.14
C ALA A 101 -8.95 4.03 -3.54
N GLN A 102 -7.75 3.62 -3.95
CA GLN A 102 -7.43 2.24 -4.26
C GLN A 102 -6.64 1.62 -3.11
N LEU A 103 -7.14 0.53 -2.53
CA LEU A 103 -6.39 -0.29 -1.59
C LEU A 103 -5.25 -1.05 -2.28
N ILE A 104 -4.06 -0.94 -1.68
CA ILE A 104 -2.87 -1.68 -2.05
C ILE A 104 -2.45 -2.58 -0.89
N LEU A 105 -2.11 -3.83 -1.20
CA LEU A 105 -1.46 -4.76 -0.31
C LEU A 105 0.00 -4.97 -0.74
N THR A 106 0.94 -4.43 0.04
CA THR A 106 2.38 -4.69 -0.13
C THR A 106 2.80 -5.87 0.71
N LEU A 107 3.40 -6.87 0.08
CA LEU A 107 3.87 -8.09 0.72
C LEU A 107 5.39 -8.15 0.67
N GLN A 108 6.02 -8.30 1.82
CA GLN A 108 7.47 -8.35 1.98
C GLN A 108 7.90 -9.71 2.56
N PRO A 109 8.75 -10.48 1.85
CA PRO A 109 9.45 -11.62 2.44
C PRO A 109 10.36 -11.16 3.58
N VAL A 110 10.03 -11.53 4.82
CA VAL A 110 10.88 -11.25 6.00
C VAL A 110 11.91 -12.36 6.18
N GLN A 111 11.52 -13.59 5.84
CA GLN A 111 12.37 -14.77 5.90
C GLN A 111 11.95 -15.76 4.81
N GLY A 112 12.92 -16.40 4.16
CA GLY A 112 12.66 -17.39 3.10
C GLY A 112 11.97 -16.78 1.88
N THR A 113 11.32 -17.63 1.09
CA THR A 113 10.50 -17.24 -0.06
C THR A 113 9.06 -17.72 0.21
N PRO A 114 8.23 -16.90 0.87
CA PRO A 114 6.87 -17.32 1.21
C PRO A 114 6.05 -17.57 -0.07
N PHE A 115 5.26 -18.65 -0.08
CA PHE A 115 4.20 -18.80 -1.06
C PHE A 115 3.09 -17.81 -0.72
N VAL A 116 2.54 -17.16 -1.75
CA VAL A 116 1.49 -16.16 -1.63
C VAL A 116 0.46 -16.40 -2.72
N CYS A 117 -0.81 -16.50 -2.33
CA CYS A 117 -1.95 -16.60 -3.23
C CYS A 117 -3.15 -15.84 -2.66
N GLY A 118 -4.10 -15.42 -3.51
CA GLY A 118 -5.33 -14.76 -3.05
C GLY A 118 -6.19 -15.66 -2.16
N THR A 119 -6.15 -16.98 -2.37
CA THR A 119 -6.85 -17.99 -1.55
C THR A 119 -6.29 -18.17 -0.13
N GLU A 120 -5.19 -17.50 0.21
CA GLU A 120 -4.66 -17.47 1.58
C GLU A 120 -5.18 -16.28 2.37
N MET A 121 -6.09 -15.51 1.78
CA MET A 121 -6.60 -14.29 2.36
C MET A 121 -8.12 -14.32 2.42
N GLU A 122 -8.64 -13.71 3.48
CA GLU A 122 -10.07 -13.57 3.71
C GLU A 122 -10.37 -12.10 4.02
N ILE A 123 -11.44 -11.57 3.43
CA ILE A 123 -12.00 -10.26 3.80
C ILE A 123 -13.20 -10.50 4.70
N MET A 124 -13.25 -9.79 5.84
CA MET A 124 -14.38 -9.81 6.76
C MET A 124 -15.01 -8.42 6.92
N ILE A 125 -16.34 -8.35 6.75
CA ILE A 125 -17.17 -7.16 7.00
C ILE A 125 -18.31 -7.53 7.95
N GLY A 126 -18.15 -7.19 9.23
CA GLY A 126 -19.07 -7.64 10.27
C GLY A 126 -19.07 -9.17 10.39
N ALA A 127 -20.17 -9.81 10.02
CA ALA A 127 -20.28 -11.27 9.99
C ALA A 127 -20.11 -11.89 8.59
N ALA A 128 -20.10 -11.06 7.54
CA ALA A 128 -19.90 -11.52 6.17
C ALA A 128 -18.40 -11.76 5.91
N ARG A 129 -18.09 -12.76 5.08
CA ARG A 129 -16.73 -13.13 4.70
C ARG A 129 -16.64 -13.55 3.23
N THR A 130 -15.47 -13.36 2.61
CA THR A 130 -15.13 -13.86 1.27
C THR A 130 -13.65 -14.21 1.22
N ASP A 131 -13.33 -15.33 0.55
CA ASP A 131 -12.00 -15.81 0.18
C ASP A 131 -11.81 -15.85 -1.36
N ASP A 132 -12.81 -15.36 -2.11
CA ASP A 132 -12.80 -15.25 -3.57
C ASP A 132 -11.98 -14.02 -4.01
N LEU A 133 -10.67 -14.07 -3.71
CA LEU A 133 -9.73 -12.96 -3.93
C LEU A 133 -8.68 -13.29 -4.99
N PHE A 134 -8.39 -12.32 -5.85
CA PHE A 134 -7.20 -12.27 -6.68
C PHE A 134 -6.22 -11.21 -6.19
N LEU A 135 -4.93 -11.54 -6.27
CA LEU A 135 -3.83 -10.60 -6.08
C LEU A 135 -3.42 -10.01 -7.42
N ASP A 136 -4.03 -8.87 -7.75
CA ASP A 136 -3.92 -8.21 -9.04
C ASP A 136 -2.66 -7.34 -9.14
N THR A 137 -1.81 -7.66 -10.10
CA THR A 137 -0.57 -6.97 -10.43
C THR A 137 -0.74 -5.83 -11.43
N ASP A 138 -1.86 -5.76 -12.16
CA ASP A 138 -2.13 -4.68 -13.11
C ASP A 138 -3.61 -4.25 -13.08
N PRO A 139 -4.00 -3.39 -12.12
CA PRO A 139 -5.40 -2.98 -11.94
C PRO A 139 -5.96 -2.15 -13.12
N ASN A 140 -5.12 -1.83 -14.12
CA ASN A 140 -5.48 -0.92 -15.21
C ASN A 140 -6.02 -1.64 -16.46
N ASP A 141 -5.78 -2.95 -16.61
CA ASP A 141 -6.30 -3.72 -17.75
C ASP A 141 -7.78 -4.15 -17.54
N GLY A 142 -8.21 -4.23 -16.28
CA GLY A 142 -9.51 -4.73 -15.80
C GLY A 142 -9.77 -6.18 -16.14
N GLN A 143 -8.72 -6.98 -16.09
CA GLN A 143 -8.77 -8.40 -15.86
C GLN A 143 -8.06 -8.66 -14.54
N GLY A 144 -8.67 -9.44 -13.64
CA GLY A 144 -7.96 -9.83 -12.43
C GLY A 144 -6.77 -10.70 -12.80
N THR A 145 -5.56 -10.18 -12.64
CA THR A 145 -4.39 -11.05 -12.61
C THR A 145 -4.38 -11.74 -11.25
N SER A 146 -4.11 -13.05 -11.21
CA SER A 146 -4.09 -13.81 -9.96
C SER A 146 -2.66 -14.24 -9.67
N PHE A 147 -1.89 -13.38 -9.00
CA PHE A 147 -0.60 -13.81 -8.50
C PHE A 147 -0.80 -14.94 -7.48
N CYS A 148 -0.16 -16.08 -7.74
CA CYS A 148 -0.24 -17.28 -6.89
C CYS A 148 1.08 -18.05 -7.03
N SER A 149 2.10 -17.66 -6.27
CA SER A 149 3.46 -18.21 -6.41
C SER A 149 4.33 -17.86 -5.20
N ASN A 150 5.56 -18.38 -5.18
CA ASN A 150 6.58 -17.95 -4.23
C ASN A 150 6.96 -16.50 -4.50
N LEU A 151 7.01 -15.69 -3.45
CA LEU A 151 7.35 -14.27 -3.49
C LEU A 151 8.86 -14.08 -3.21
N PRO A 152 9.71 -13.81 -4.23
CA PRO A 152 11.16 -13.73 -4.04
C PRO A 152 11.63 -12.36 -3.53
N SER A 153 10.81 -11.32 -3.65
CA SER A 153 11.09 -9.95 -3.27
C SER A 153 9.80 -9.22 -2.95
N THR A 154 9.89 -8.08 -2.27
CA THR A 154 8.72 -7.23 -1.99
C THR A 154 7.95 -6.89 -3.27
N ALA A 155 6.64 -7.11 -3.25
CA ALA A 155 5.73 -6.75 -4.34
C ALA A 155 4.43 -6.19 -3.76
N SER A 156 3.69 -5.46 -4.59
CA SER A 156 2.39 -4.90 -4.24
C SER A 156 1.31 -5.39 -5.19
N PHE A 157 0.11 -5.52 -4.66
CA PHE A 157 -1.07 -6.02 -5.36
C PHE A 157 -2.28 -5.14 -5.05
N VAL A 158 -3.21 -5.03 -5.98
CA VAL A 158 -4.59 -4.66 -5.68
C VAL A 158 -5.34 -5.94 -5.33
N ILE A 159 -6.18 -5.88 -4.29
CA ILE A 159 -7.05 -7.00 -3.97
C ILE A 159 -8.29 -6.91 -4.87
N HIS A 160 -8.56 -7.98 -5.62
CA HIS A 160 -9.70 -8.10 -6.51
C HIS A 160 -10.57 -9.30 -6.10
N GLU A 161 -11.57 -9.00 -5.30
CA GLU A 161 -12.74 -9.77 -4.90
C GLU A 161 -13.66 -10.00 -6.11
N PHE A 162 -14.01 -11.26 -6.38
CA PHE A 162 -14.79 -11.61 -7.57
C PHE A 162 -16.11 -12.35 -7.25
N ASP A 163 -16.48 -12.51 -5.97
CA ASP A 163 -17.81 -12.99 -5.60
C ASP A 163 -18.86 -11.90 -5.82
N SER A 164 -19.68 -12.10 -6.86
CA SER A 164 -20.83 -11.24 -7.16
C SER A 164 -21.88 -11.12 -6.04
N THR A 165 -21.81 -11.93 -4.99
CA THR A 165 -22.72 -11.89 -3.84
C THR A 165 -22.15 -11.16 -2.64
N PHE A 166 -20.84 -10.88 -2.64
CA PHE A 166 -20.17 -10.12 -1.60
C PHE A 166 -20.05 -8.65 -2.02
N ALA A 167 -20.40 -7.74 -1.11
CA ALA A 167 -20.37 -6.30 -1.38
C ALA A 167 -19.07 -5.71 -0.83
N PHE A 168 -17.98 -5.88 -1.57
CA PHE A 168 -16.70 -5.26 -1.23
C PHE A 168 -16.61 -3.83 -1.78
N ASP A 169 -16.18 -2.91 -0.90
CA ASP A 169 -15.84 -1.53 -1.21
C ASP A 169 -14.51 -1.26 -0.50
N ASP A 170 -13.45 -1.05 -1.27
CA ASP A 170 -12.10 -0.94 -0.75
C ASP A 170 -11.86 0.38 0.00
N ASP A 171 -12.79 1.34 -0.07
CA ASP A 171 -12.85 2.51 0.77
C ASP A 171 -13.62 2.30 2.08
N ALA A 172 -14.38 1.22 2.22
CA ALA A 172 -15.07 0.91 3.47
C ALA A 172 -14.10 0.37 4.54
N ALA A 173 -14.59 0.29 5.77
CA ALA A 173 -13.84 -0.39 6.83
C ALA A 173 -14.05 -1.90 6.72
N PHE A 174 -12.97 -2.69 6.80
CA PHE A 174 -13.02 -4.15 6.77
C PHE A 174 -11.83 -4.73 7.55
N THR A 175 -11.85 -6.04 7.79
CA THR A 175 -10.70 -6.77 8.31
C THR A 175 -10.13 -7.63 7.21
N LEU A 176 -8.83 -7.51 6.95
CA LEU A 176 -8.09 -8.45 6.11
C LEU A 176 -7.46 -9.50 7.01
N VAL A 177 -7.66 -10.76 6.67
CA VAL A 177 -7.06 -11.90 7.33
C VAL A 177 -6.14 -12.59 6.34
N TYR A 178 -4.97 -13.00 6.81
CA TYR A 178 -4.10 -13.95 6.14
C TYR A 178 -4.14 -15.27 6.91
N GLU A 179 -4.58 -16.32 6.25
CA GLU A 179 -4.74 -17.66 6.81
C GLU A 179 -3.39 -18.39 6.79
N SER A 180 -2.91 -18.79 7.97
CA SER A 180 -1.62 -19.48 8.09
C SER A 180 -1.81 -20.99 8.13
N ASP A 181 -1.14 -21.71 7.22
CA ASP A 181 -1.12 -23.18 7.24
C ASP A 181 -0.36 -23.78 8.45
N VAL A 182 0.49 -23.00 9.11
CA VAL A 182 1.48 -23.51 10.07
C VAL A 182 1.48 -22.80 11.43
N GLY A 183 0.73 -21.71 11.56
CA GLY A 183 0.75 -20.84 12.72
C GLY A 183 -0.62 -20.18 12.96
N PRO A 184 -0.69 -19.19 13.85
CA PRO A 184 -1.90 -18.39 13.97
C PRO A 184 -2.09 -17.51 12.74
N ASP A 185 -3.35 -17.33 12.35
CA ASP A 185 -3.74 -16.36 11.33
C ASP A 185 -3.33 -14.96 11.75
N ALA A 186 -3.02 -14.13 10.76
CA ALA A 186 -2.74 -12.74 10.97
C ALA A 186 -3.93 -11.91 10.48
N SER A 187 -4.38 -10.94 11.27
CA SER A 187 -5.49 -10.09 10.89
C SER A 187 -5.18 -8.62 11.16
N ILE A 188 -5.66 -7.75 10.27
CA ILE A 188 -5.57 -6.30 10.41
C ILE A 188 -6.93 -5.67 10.15
N ALA A 189 -7.34 -4.80 11.08
CA ALA A 189 -8.49 -3.93 10.87
C ALA A 189 -8.04 -2.72 10.05
N ILE A 190 -8.64 -2.56 8.87
CA ILE A 190 -8.39 -1.45 7.96
C ILE A 190 -9.60 -0.49 8.09
N PRO A 191 -9.41 0.72 8.66
CA PRO A 191 -10.46 1.73 8.75
C PRO A 191 -10.98 2.15 7.37
N ALA A 192 -12.16 2.77 7.33
CA ALA A 192 -12.67 3.40 6.12
C ALA A 192 -11.72 4.49 5.61
N PHE A 193 -11.69 4.69 4.30
CA PHE A 193 -10.95 5.76 3.66
C PHE A 193 -11.45 7.12 4.17
N ASP A 194 -10.52 7.89 4.72
CA ASP A 194 -10.75 9.27 5.08
C ASP A 194 -9.80 10.14 4.25
N PRO A 195 -10.29 10.86 3.23
CA PRO A 195 -9.44 11.68 2.36
C PRO A 195 -8.70 12.78 3.12
N ALA A 196 -9.13 13.16 4.33
CA ALA A 196 -8.39 14.09 5.17
C ALA A 196 -7.04 13.52 5.65
N LEU A 197 -6.91 12.19 5.74
CA LEU A 197 -5.64 11.54 6.06
C LEU A 197 -4.68 11.47 4.86
N TYR A 198 -5.24 11.59 3.65
CA TYR A 198 -4.50 11.55 2.40
C TYR A 198 -4.45 12.91 1.69
N ALA A 199 -4.66 13.99 2.44
CA ALA A 199 -4.50 15.36 1.97
C ALA A 199 -3.07 15.55 1.42
N GLY A 200 -2.95 15.29 0.11
CA GLY A 200 -1.71 15.02 -0.59
C GLY A 200 -1.90 14.61 -2.06
N SER A 201 -3.05 14.05 -2.44
CA SER A 201 -3.41 13.82 -3.86
C SER A 201 -4.03 15.05 -4.56
N GLY A 202 -3.86 16.24 -3.97
CA GLY A 202 -4.28 17.52 -4.54
C GLY A 202 -3.98 18.77 -3.71
N GLY A 203 -3.40 18.64 -2.50
CA GLY A 203 -3.03 19.78 -1.66
C GLY A 203 -2.17 19.37 -0.45
N ASN A 204 -1.37 20.30 0.07
CA ASN A 204 -0.49 20.06 1.22
C ASN A 204 -1.29 19.84 2.53
N ALA A 205 -0.81 18.97 3.41
CA ALA A 205 -1.36 18.74 4.74
C ALA A 205 -1.35 20.02 5.59
N VAL A 206 -2.34 20.15 6.49
CA VAL A 206 -2.35 21.22 7.50
C VAL A 206 -1.18 21.02 8.46
N ILE A 207 -0.35 22.04 8.59
CA ILE A 207 0.86 22.04 9.41
C ILE A 207 0.46 21.92 10.88
N ALA A 208 0.89 20.85 11.54
CA ALA A 208 0.58 20.52 12.92
C ALA A 208 1.71 19.73 13.61
N GLY A 209 1.67 19.60 14.94
CA GLY A 209 2.74 18.99 15.74
C GLY A 209 3.16 17.59 15.29
N LYS A 210 2.22 16.78 14.81
CA LYS A 210 2.47 15.44 14.23
C LYS A 210 3.40 15.44 13.01
N LEU A 211 3.54 16.60 12.34
CA LEU A 211 4.46 16.81 11.23
C LEU A 211 5.90 17.14 11.67
N SER A 212 6.19 17.19 12.98
CA SER A 212 7.57 17.31 13.48
C SER A 212 8.37 16.04 13.20
N GLY A 213 9.65 16.18 12.85
CA GLY A 213 10.52 15.05 12.56
C GLY A 213 11.78 15.43 11.78
N SER A 214 12.59 14.41 11.47
CA SER A 214 13.74 14.52 10.58
C SER A 214 13.35 14.13 9.15
N TYR A 215 13.76 14.94 8.18
CA TYR A 215 13.45 14.78 6.76
C TYR A 215 14.73 14.81 5.94
N TYR A 216 14.87 13.88 5.01
CA TYR A 216 16.07 13.75 4.17
C TYR A 216 15.74 13.21 2.77
N SER A 217 16.73 13.23 1.88
CA SER A 217 16.66 12.54 0.59
C SER A 217 17.80 11.54 0.52
N ALA A 218 17.51 10.29 0.14
CA ALA A 218 18.53 9.26 -0.04
C ALA A 218 19.57 9.66 -1.11
N ALA A 219 19.15 10.40 -2.14
CA ALA A 219 20.05 10.92 -3.18
C ALA A 219 20.98 12.03 -2.67
N ARG A 220 20.68 12.62 -1.50
CA ARG A 220 21.46 13.68 -0.83
C ARG A 220 21.78 13.29 0.62
N ASN A 221 22.08 12.01 0.85
CA ASN A 221 22.36 11.52 2.19
C ASN A 221 23.54 12.28 2.83
N GLY A 222 23.40 12.66 4.09
CA GLY A 222 24.31 13.55 4.81
C GLY A 222 23.82 15.00 4.93
N GLU A 223 22.75 15.37 4.23
CA GLU A 223 22.01 16.63 4.38
C GLU A 223 20.53 16.34 4.76
N GLY A 224 19.84 17.32 5.33
CA GLY A 224 18.42 17.15 5.67
C GLY A 224 17.91 18.24 6.59
N ILE A 225 16.63 18.13 6.98
CA ILE A 225 15.95 19.13 7.80
C ILE A 225 15.35 18.46 9.02
N LEU A 226 15.60 19.04 10.18
CA LEU A 226 14.83 18.76 11.40
C LEU A 226 13.77 19.85 11.53
N VAL A 227 12.50 19.45 11.67
CA VAL A 227 11.38 20.36 11.89
C VAL A 227 10.74 20.07 13.24
N GLU A 228 10.46 21.12 13.99
CA GLU A 228 9.65 21.10 15.21
C GLU A 228 8.45 22.03 15.05
N ILE A 229 7.25 21.52 15.31
CA ILE A 229 6.01 22.29 15.28
C ILE A 229 5.40 22.25 16.68
N GLY A 230 5.43 23.40 17.35
CA GLY A 230 5.09 23.53 18.76
C GLY A 230 4.25 24.77 19.06
N SER A 231 4.15 25.09 20.35
CA SER A 231 3.48 26.30 20.83
C SER A 231 4.38 27.08 21.78
N VAL A 232 4.41 28.42 21.62
CA VAL A 232 5.07 29.36 22.53
C VAL A 232 4.01 30.30 23.09
N GLY A 233 3.52 29.98 24.29
CA GLY A 233 2.30 30.61 24.83
C GLY A 233 1.10 30.27 23.94
N ALA A 234 0.36 31.29 23.49
CA ALA A 234 -0.78 31.11 22.58
C ALA A 234 -0.39 31.00 21.10
N ARG A 235 0.89 31.19 20.75
CA ARG A 235 1.36 31.17 19.36
C ARG A 235 1.74 29.77 18.96
N ARG A 236 1.30 29.33 17.78
CA ARG A 236 1.80 28.11 17.13
C ARG A 236 3.03 28.48 16.32
N VAL A 237 4.11 27.72 16.43
CA VAL A 237 5.39 28.06 15.81
C VAL A 237 5.91 26.84 15.08
N LEU A 238 6.42 27.04 13.86
CA LEU A 238 7.31 26.08 13.21
C LEU A 238 8.75 26.57 13.39
N PHE A 239 9.60 25.72 13.93
CA PHE A 239 11.04 25.87 13.94
C PHE A 239 11.66 24.82 13.01
N LEU A 240 12.72 25.18 12.29
CA LEU A 240 13.49 24.23 11.50
C LEU A 240 14.99 24.48 11.61
N SER A 241 15.74 23.39 11.48
CA SER A 241 17.19 23.36 11.28
C SER A 241 17.50 22.60 10.01
N TRP A 242 18.04 23.30 9.01
CA TRP A 242 18.54 22.71 7.78
C TRP A 242 20.04 22.43 7.89
N TYR A 243 20.40 21.15 7.85
CA TYR A 243 21.76 20.65 7.84
C TYR A 243 22.24 20.48 6.40
N THR A 244 23.27 21.24 6.03
CA THR A 244 23.85 21.26 4.68
C THR A 244 25.36 21.55 4.74
N TYR A 245 25.98 21.80 3.59
CA TYR A 245 27.41 22.08 3.47
C TYR A 245 27.65 23.38 2.70
N PHE A 246 28.66 24.13 3.11
CA PHE A 246 29.17 25.28 2.36
C PHE A 246 30.69 25.21 2.33
N GLN A 247 31.28 25.23 1.13
CA GLN A 247 32.73 25.12 0.92
C GLN A 247 33.35 23.91 1.64
N GLY A 248 32.66 22.76 1.58
CA GLY A 248 33.11 21.51 2.19
C GLY A 248 32.97 21.44 3.72
N GLN A 249 32.45 22.48 4.38
CA GLN A 249 32.21 22.51 5.82
C GLN A 249 30.73 22.32 6.12
N GLN A 250 30.42 21.57 7.18
CA GLN A 250 29.06 21.43 7.69
C GLN A 250 28.51 22.77 8.15
N ARG A 251 27.23 23.01 7.86
CA ARG A 251 26.50 24.22 8.19
C ARG A 251 25.10 23.87 8.63
N TRP A 252 24.66 24.52 9.71
CA TRP A 252 23.25 24.57 10.10
C TRP A 252 22.69 25.95 9.75
N ILE A 253 21.56 25.96 9.04
CA ILE A 253 20.77 27.14 8.75
C ILE A 253 19.45 26.96 9.47
N VAL A 254 19.06 27.93 10.31
CA VAL A 254 17.90 27.79 11.19
C VAL A 254 16.87 28.86 10.90
N GLY A 255 15.62 28.59 11.22
CA GLY A 255 14.55 29.56 11.05
C GLY A 255 13.33 29.21 11.90
N SER A 256 12.50 30.21 12.16
CA SER A 256 11.19 29.99 12.77
C SER A 256 10.18 31.00 12.26
N ALA A 257 8.91 30.60 12.25
CA ALA A 257 7.80 31.46 11.91
C ALA A 257 6.51 31.03 12.64
N ASP A 258 5.66 32.01 12.95
CA ASP A 258 4.35 31.76 13.56
C ASP A 258 3.40 31.16 12.50
N LEU A 259 2.70 30.09 12.89
CA LEU A 259 1.72 29.39 12.07
C LEU A 259 0.32 29.96 12.28
N THR A 260 -0.36 30.30 11.19
CA THR A 260 -1.80 30.56 11.21
C THR A 260 -2.58 29.24 11.32
N ALA A 261 -3.78 29.30 11.91
CA ALA A 261 -4.64 28.13 12.00
C ALA A 261 -5.02 27.64 10.59
N GLY A 262 -4.85 26.34 10.33
CA GLY A 262 -5.14 25.75 9.01
C GLY A 262 -4.07 25.97 7.94
N ALA A 263 -2.91 26.56 8.27
CA ALA A 263 -1.83 26.76 7.31
C ALA A 263 -1.37 25.42 6.70
N THR A 264 -1.31 25.33 5.38
CA THR A 264 -0.81 24.17 4.60
C THR A 264 0.54 24.47 3.93
N SER A 265 1.01 25.71 4.05
CA SER A 265 2.29 26.21 3.56
C SER A 265 2.74 27.33 4.49
N ILE A 266 4.05 27.43 4.73
CA ILE A 266 4.61 28.52 5.53
C ILE A 266 5.94 29.02 4.95
N THR A 267 6.11 30.33 4.94
CA THR A 267 7.38 30.98 4.60
C THR A 267 8.15 31.26 5.90
N VAL A 268 9.36 30.73 5.99
CA VAL A 268 10.24 30.80 7.16
C VAL A 268 11.48 31.63 6.81
N PRO A 269 11.75 32.75 7.50
CA PRO A 269 13.02 33.45 7.36
C PRO A 269 14.14 32.60 7.94
N LEU A 270 15.27 32.53 7.22
CA LEU A 270 16.41 31.70 7.56
C LEU A 270 17.62 32.56 7.95
N VAL A 271 18.33 32.11 8.98
CA VAL A 271 19.53 32.75 9.52
C VAL A 271 20.65 31.74 9.72
N VAL A 272 21.88 32.25 9.76
CA VAL A 272 23.07 31.51 10.16
C VAL A 272 23.79 32.28 11.27
N THR A 273 24.32 31.55 12.26
CA THR A 273 25.04 32.15 13.39
C THR A 273 26.55 31.97 13.24
N THR A 274 27.33 32.94 13.69
CA THR A 274 28.80 32.88 13.77
C THR A 274 29.31 33.41 15.11
N GLY A 275 30.60 33.26 15.39
CA GLY A 275 31.31 33.87 16.52
C GLY A 275 31.29 33.07 17.84
N GLY A 276 30.23 32.31 18.11
CA GLY A 276 30.12 31.47 19.31
C GLY A 276 31.23 30.41 19.43
N GLN A 277 31.70 30.18 20.65
CA GLN A 277 32.68 29.14 21.02
C GLN A 277 32.03 28.02 21.83
N PHE A 278 32.72 26.90 21.99
CA PHE A 278 32.23 25.75 22.77
C PHE A 278 32.66 25.82 24.25
N GLY A 279 31.80 25.29 25.15
CA GLY A 279 32.14 25.08 26.55
C GLY A 279 32.29 26.36 27.36
N SER A 280 33.28 26.43 28.25
CA SER A 280 33.52 27.59 29.13
C SER A 280 33.91 28.87 28.38
N ALA A 281 34.25 28.78 27.09
CA ALA A 281 34.53 29.93 26.24
C ALA A 281 33.26 30.51 25.60
N PHE A 282 32.09 29.89 25.77
CA PHE A 282 30.83 30.40 25.22
C PHE A 282 30.44 31.72 25.88
N ASP A 283 30.41 32.78 25.09
CA ASP A 283 29.86 34.10 25.44
C ASP A 283 28.73 34.43 24.47
N PRO A 284 27.47 34.58 24.94
CA PRO A 284 26.34 34.88 24.05
C PRO A 284 26.50 36.22 23.31
N ASN A 285 27.29 37.17 23.82
CA ASN A 285 27.53 38.45 23.15
C ASN A 285 28.44 38.33 21.91
N GLN A 286 29.13 37.20 21.75
CA GLN A 286 29.94 36.92 20.57
C GLN A 286 29.11 36.30 19.43
N VAL A 287 27.88 35.86 19.71
CA VAL A 287 27.01 35.23 18.71
C VAL A 287 26.41 36.31 17.81
N VAL A 288 26.77 36.26 16.53
CA VAL A 288 26.20 37.13 15.51
C VAL A 288 25.22 36.35 14.66
N VAL A 289 23.97 36.82 14.60
CA VAL A 289 22.90 36.24 13.78
C VAL A 289 22.86 36.97 12.44
N ASN A 290 23.17 36.26 11.36
CA ASN A 290 23.20 36.82 10.01
C ASN A 290 22.00 36.29 9.20
N PRO A 291 21.23 37.15 8.53
CA PRO A 291 20.24 36.71 7.56
C PRO A 291 20.89 35.86 6.47
N TRP A 292 20.26 34.74 6.13
CA TRP A 292 20.73 33.84 5.07
C TRP A 292 19.76 33.81 3.88
N GLY A 293 18.46 33.87 4.13
CA GLY A 293 17.46 33.73 3.09
C GLY A 293 16.07 33.44 3.64
N SER A 294 15.27 32.70 2.87
CA SER A 294 13.96 32.21 3.30
C SER A 294 13.68 30.82 2.73
N ALA A 295 12.74 30.11 3.33
CA ALA A 295 12.22 28.87 2.78
C ALA A 295 10.70 28.80 2.83
N VAL A 296 10.09 28.21 1.80
CA VAL A 296 8.69 27.79 1.80
C VAL A 296 8.66 26.30 2.14
N VAL A 297 7.94 25.98 3.22
CA VAL A 297 7.80 24.62 3.73
C VAL A 297 6.36 24.14 3.54
N GLN A 298 6.23 22.96 2.97
CA GLN A 298 4.96 22.29 2.68
C GLN A 298 5.11 20.81 3.00
N PHE A 299 4.01 20.15 3.37
CA PHE A 299 3.99 18.72 3.64
C PHE A 299 2.97 18.06 2.72
N PRO A 300 3.39 17.51 1.56
CA PRO A 300 2.48 16.78 0.68
C PRO A 300 1.83 15.58 1.35
N SER A 301 2.44 15.02 2.40
CA SER A 301 1.86 13.98 3.24
C SER A 301 2.53 13.98 4.61
N CYS A 302 2.10 13.09 5.50
CA CYS A 302 2.75 12.89 6.79
C CYS A 302 4.24 12.49 6.69
N ALA A 303 4.60 11.76 5.64
CA ALA A 303 5.95 11.26 5.41
C ALA A 303 6.75 12.08 4.40
N GLN A 304 6.18 13.14 3.81
CA GLN A 304 6.84 13.92 2.77
C GLN A 304 6.88 15.40 3.12
N MET A 305 7.97 16.06 2.75
CA MET A 305 8.16 17.49 2.89
C MET A 305 8.70 18.06 1.59
N ARG A 306 8.10 19.16 1.14
CA ARG A 306 8.66 20.00 0.09
C ARG A 306 9.29 21.23 0.72
N PHE A 307 10.57 21.43 0.40
CA PHE A 307 11.39 22.52 0.90
C PHE A 307 11.93 23.34 -0.26
N GLN A 308 11.37 24.53 -0.44
CA GLN A 308 11.84 25.49 -1.44
C GLN A 308 12.59 26.59 -0.72
N TRP A 309 13.77 26.96 -1.17
CA TRP A 309 14.59 27.96 -0.50
C TRP A 309 15.11 29.00 -1.49
N SER A 310 15.35 30.20 -0.96
CA SER A 310 15.99 31.30 -1.66
C SER A 310 17.00 31.96 -0.72
N ALA A 311 18.26 32.00 -1.12
CA ALA A 311 19.33 32.67 -0.41
C ALA A 311 19.37 34.15 -0.79
N THR A 312 19.86 35.00 0.12
CA THR A 312 20.09 36.42 -0.18
C THR A 312 21.17 36.64 -1.24
N SER A 313 22.00 35.63 -1.53
CA SER A 313 22.95 35.63 -2.65
C SER A 313 22.29 35.54 -4.02
N GLY A 314 20.98 35.22 -4.08
CA GLY A 314 20.22 35.01 -5.31
C GLY A 314 20.09 33.55 -5.73
N GLU A 315 20.80 32.64 -5.06
CA GLU A 315 20.63 31.20 -5.27
C GLU A 315 19.28 30.72 -4.75
N SER A 316 18.70 29.73 -5.41
CA SER A 316 17.45 29.11 -4.97
C SER A 316 17.40 27.64 -5.38
N GLY A 317 16.55 26.87 -4.71
CA GLY A 317 16.39 25.46 -4.98
C GLY A 317 15.11 24.89 -4.38
N SER A 318 14.78 23.67 -4.78
CA SER A 318 13.65 22.90 -4.26
C SER A 318 14.09 21.48 -3.99
N TYR A 319 13.73 20.95 -2.83
CA TYR A 319 13.96 19.58 -2.44
C TYR A 319 12.66 18.94 -1.97
N ASP A 320 12.42 17.72 -2.43
CA ASP A 320 11.42 16.83 -1.85
C ASP A 320 12.15 15.84 -0.92
N TYR A 321 11.75 15.82 0.34
CA TYR A 321 12.33 15.00 1.39
C TYR A 321 11.31 14.00 1.93
N ALA A 322 11.79 12.82 2.28
CA ALA A 322 11.04 11.82 3.03
C ALA A 322 11.38 11.94 4.51
N ARG A 323 10.41 11.68 5.37
CA ARG A 323 10.61 11.58 6.82
C ARG A 323 11.44 10.33 7.12
N GLY A 324 12.41 10.44 8.03
CA GLY A 324 13.27 9.31 8.39
C GLY A 324 12.69 8.35 9.42
N MET A 325 11.64 8.75 10.13
CA MET A 325 10.89 7.90 11.05
C MET A 325 9.43 7.87 10.60
N ASP A 326 8.78 6.70 10.66
CA ASP A 326 7.42 6.55 10.13
C ASP A 326 6.40 7.43 10.87
N SER A 327 6.55 7.58 12.19
CA SER A 327 5.71 8.44 13.03
C SER A 327 6.41 8.84 14.33
N LEU A 328 5.80 9.74 15.09
CA LEU A 328 6.18 10.00 16.47
C LEU A 328 5.50 8.97 17.36
N ASP A 329 6.24 8.39 18.32
CA ASP A 329 5.70 7.37 19.22
C ASP A 329 4.40 7.84 19.91
N GLY A 330 3.35 7.02 19.85
CA GLY A 330 2.03 7.33 20.39
C GLY A 330 1.25 8.46 19.68
N ILE A 331 1.78 9.07 18.63
CA ILE A 331 1.10 10.11 17.85
C ILE A 331 0.85 9.58 16.44
N ALA A 332 -0.41 9.21 16.19
CA ALA A 332 -0.85 8.87 14.85
C ALA A 332 -0.63 10.07 13.91
N CYS A 333 0.18 9.84 12.88
CA CYS A 333 0.12 10.65 11.69
C CYS A 333 -1.03 10.07 10.85
N PRO A 334 -2.02 10.88 10.46
CA PRO A 334 -2.97 10.51 9.43
C PRO A 334 -2.25 9.87 8.26
#